data_AF-S8E3M7-F1
#
_entry.id   AF-S8E3M7-F1
#
_cell.length_a   1.000
_cell.length_b   1.000
_cell.length_c   1.000
_cell.angle_alpha   90.00
_cell.angle_beta   90.00
_cell.angle_gamma   90.00
#
_symmetry.space_group_name_H-M   'P 1'
#
loop_
_entity.id
_entity.type
_entity.pdbx_description
1 polymer ?
#
loop_
_entity_poly.entity_id
_entity_poly.type
_entity_poly.pdbx_seq_one_letter_code
_entity_poly.pdbx_strand_id
1 'polypeptide(L)'
;MTELPSEKSRKYFRKFVKAWNRGKLPRHLYSGVAALSASSQTGYRWSFASKASNADSVALQAARDEVGAATHNRASSSAGSGRLQGPTLPSAADLTLAREAADEHRSAERDYQRKRGRKEVKEQLEDMIGPKPVGREGMLEKKRAQREGDRVFRERGDEGLELDESTLMGGGSSFKDELARRDAARRRFEEKRHGPREDRVAEARERADALRQKDRATMDMFMQMAKAKFG
;
A
#
# COMPACT_ATOMS: atom_id res chain seq x y z
N MET A 1 13.67 39.24 -10.31
CA MET A 1 13.30 37.92 -9.75
C MET A 1 12.39 37.26 -10.76
N THR A 2 12.90 36.29 -11.52
CA THR A 2 12.17 35.69 -12.66
C THR A 2 11.22 34.61 -12.14
N GLU A 3 9.93 34.92 -12.09
CA GLU A 3 8.89 33.95 -11.74
C GLU A 3 8.87 32.83 -12.79
N LEU A 4 9.07 31.58 -12.35
CA LEU A 4 8.98 30.43 -13.24
C LEU A 4 7.51 30.14 -13.58
N PRO A 5 7.19 29.76 -14.83
CA PRO A 5 5.83 29.36 -15.19
C PRO A 5 5.40 28.11 -14.38
N SER A 6 4.11 28.10 -13.99
CA SER A 6 3.50 27.15 -13.05
C SER A 6 3.75 25.67 -13.37
N GLU A 7 3.78 25.29 -14.65
CA GLU A 7 4.07 23.91 -15.04
C GLU A 7 5.53 23.52 -14.77
N LYS A 8 6.47 24.44 -14.98
CA LYS A 8 7.89 24.22 -14.70
C LYS A 8 8.12 24.12 -13.19
N SER A 9 7.49 24.98 -12.40
CA SER A 9 7.62 24.94 -10.93
C SER A 9 7.11 23.61 -10.36
N ARG A 10 5.96 23.12 -10.83
CA ARG A 10 5.42 21.80 -10.45
C ARG A 10 6.36 20.65 -10.84
N LYS A 11 6.95 20.70 -12.04
CA LYS A 11 7.91 19.67 -12.51
C LYS A 11 9.18 19.67 -11.65
N TYR A 12 9.75 20.84 -11.35
CA TYR A 12 10.92 20.96 -10.47
C TYR A 12 10.60 20.55 -9.04
N PHE A 13 9.42 20.88 -8.52
CA PHE A 13 8.98 20.46 -7.20
C PHE A 13 8.88 18.94 -7.08
N ARG A 14 8.33 18.25 -8.09
CA ARG A 14 8.30 16.77 -8.11
C ARG A 14 9.70 16.15 -8.10
N LYS A 15 10.64 16.76 -8.82
CA LYS A 15 12.06 16.33 -8.80
C LYS A 15 12.70 16.58 -7.43
N PHE A 16 12.42 17.73 -6.83
CA PHE A 16 12.86 18.08 -5.48
C PHE A 16 12.35 17.07 -4.44
N VAL A 17 11.05 16.77 -4.41
CA VAL A 17 10.47 15.79 -3.48
C VAL A 17 11.11 14.41 -3.66
N LYS A 18 11.34 13.97 -4.90
CA LYS A 18 12.01 12.70 -5.17
C LYS A 18 13.46 12.69 -4.68
N ALA A 19 14.19 13.80 -4.79
CA ALA A 19 15.55 13.92 -4.25
C ALA A 19 15.54 14.02 -2.71
N TRP A 20 14.53 14.69 -2.14
CA TRP A 20 14.32 14.86 -0.70
C TRP A 20 14.12 13.52 -0.03
N ASN A 21 13.18 12.73 -0.54
CA ASN A 21 12.86 11.39 -0.04
C ASN A 21 14.03 10.41 -0.19
N ARG A 22 14.99 10.69 -1.07
CA ARG A 22 16.20 9.88 -1.28
C ARG A 22 17.40 10.32 -0.46
N GLY A 23 17.30 11.39 0.33
CA GLY A 23 18.44 11.90 1.12
C GLY A 23 19.54 12.55 0.26
N LYS A 24 19.27 12.88 -1.00
CA LYS A 24 20.30 13.31 -1.98
C LYS A 24 20.48 14.83 -2.06
N LEU A 25 19.73 15.60 -1.27
CA LEU A 25 19.93 17.05 -1.20
C LEU A 25 21.09 17.41 -0.26
N PRO A 26 21.67 18.61 -0.43
CA PRO A 26 22.64 19.15 0.52
C PRO A 26 22.17 19.07 1.97
N ARG A 27 23.08 18.69 2.88
CA ARG A 27 22.80 18.49 4.32
C ARG A 27 22.17 19.73 4.99
N HIS A 28 22.52 20.93 4.54
CA HIS A 28 21.97 22.18 5.08
C HIS A 28 20.47 22.39 4.80
N LEU A 29 19.90 21.68 3.81
CA LEU A 29 18.46 21.70 3.53
C LEU A 29 17.70 20.74 4.44
N TYR A 30 18.38 19.74 5.01
CA TYR A 30 17.83 18.81 5.98
C TYR A 30 17.99 19.28 7.42
N SER A 31 19.02 20.09 7.71
CA SER A 31 19.05 20.85 8.95
C SER A 31 17.89 21.85 8.92
N GLY A 32 17.08 21.86 9.98
CA GLY A 32 15.98 22.81 10.10
C GLY A 32 16.43 24.22 9.72
N VAL A 33 15.62 24.90 8.91
CA VAL A 33 15.93 26.26 8.48
C VAL A 33 15.93 27.13 9.73
N ALA A 34 17.05 27.81 10.03
CA ALA A 34 17.05 28.85 11.04
C ALA A 34 15.93 29.84 10.68
N ALA A 35 15.11 30.21 11.67
CA ALA A 35 13.95 31.07 11.45
C ALA A 35 14.40 32.31 10.67
N LEU A 36 14.02 32.36 9.39
CA LEU A 36 14.35 33.50 8.54
C LEU A 36 13.72 34.73 9.20
N SER A 37 14.51 35.80 9.34
CA SER A 37 13.99 37.04 9.91
C SER A 37 12.73 37.44 9.14
N ALA A 38 11.60 37.63 9.83
CA ALA A 38 10.34 38.05 9.23
C ALA A 38 10.50 39.34 8.39
N SER A 39 11.51 40.16 8.72
CA SER A 39 11.89 41.30 7.89
C SER A 39 12.23 40.85 6.46
N SER A 40 13.08 39.84 6.27
CA SER A 40 13.52 39.31 4.97
C SER A 40 12.40 38.75 4.08
N GLN A 41 11.23 38.45 4.64
CA GLN A 41 10.07 37.99 3.87
C GLN A 41 9.32 39.14 3.16
N THR A 42 9.49 40.38 3.61
CA THR A 42 8.83 41.55 3.02
C THR A 42 9.87 42.55 2.49
N GLY A 43 9.62 43.14 1.33
CA GLY A 43 10.50 44.19 0.78
C GLY A 43 10.51 45.48 1.59
N TYR A 44 9.59 45.61 2.55
CA TYR A 44 9.46 46.77 3.41
C TYR A 44 10.49 46.72 4.55
N ARG A 45 11.25 47.80 4.72
CA ARG A 45 12.19 47.99 5.82
C ARG A 45 11.64 49.08 6.73
N TRP A 46 11.44 48.75 8.00
CA TRP A 46 11.05 49.76 8.98
C TRP A 46 12.24 50.70 9.22
N SER A 47 11.99 52.01 9.21
CA SER A 47 13.02 53.06 9.29
C SER A 47 13.90 52.95 10.55
N PHE A 48 13.37 52.43 11.66
CA PHE A 48 14.14 52.17 12.88
C PHE A 48 15.22 51.09 12.69
N ALA A 49 14.97 50.09 11.84
CA ALA A 49 15.93 49.01 11.58
C ALA A 49 17.05 49.45 10.63
N SER A 50 16.84 50.51 9.84
CA SER A 50 17.85 51.05 8.92
C SER A 50 18.87 51.99 9.56
N LYS A 51 18.58 52.49 10.78
CA LYS A 51 19.40 53.48 11.50
C LYS A 51 20.03 52.92 12.79
N ALA A 52 19.84 51.63 13.06
CA ALA A 52 20.33 50.98 14.26
C ALA A 52 21.87 50.87 14.22
N SER A 53 22.52 51.21 15.33
CA SER A 53 23.97 50.99 15.50
C SER A 53 24.26 49.49 15.64
N ASN A 54 25.52 49.06 15.47
CA ASN A 54 25.88 47.64 15.66
C ASN A 54 25.50 47.14 17.06
N ALA A 55 25.63 47.97 18.09
CA ALA A 55 25.21 47.64 19.45
C ALA A 55 23.68 47.42 19.55
N ASP A 56 22.88 48.27 18.89
CA ASP A 56 21.42 48.11 18.84
C ASP A 56 21.02 46.85 18.07
N SER A 57 21.76 46.47 17.03
CA SER A 57 21.47 45.26 16.25
C SER A 57 21.65 43.98 17.08
N VAL A 58 22.66 43.94 17.96
CA VAL A 58 22.92 42.84 18.89
C VAL A 58 21.85 42.79 19.97
N ALA A 59 21.46 43.94 20.55
CA ALA A 59 20.38 44.00 21.52
C ALA A 59 19.03 43.54 20.93
N LEU A 60 18.73 43.94 19.68
CA LEU A 60 17.54 43.50 18.95
C LEU A 60 17.58 42.00 18.61
N GLN A 61 18.76 41.43 18.33
CA GLN A 61 18.91 39.98 18.16
C GLN A 61 18.70 39.24 19.48
N ALA A 62 19.31 39.69 20.57
CA ALA A 62 19.13 39.08 21.88
C ALA A 62 17.67 39.12 22.34
N ALA A 63 16.97 40.25 22.15
CA ALA A 63 15.54 40.35 22.45
C ALA A 63 14.68 39.44 21.56
N ARG A 64 15.06 39.26 20.28
CA ARG A 64 14.39 38.31 19.38
C ARG A 64 14.63 36.87 19.78
N ASP A 65 15.83 36.53 20.22
CA ASP A 65 16.17 35.18 20.69
C ASP A 65 15.47 34.88 22.01
N GLU A 66 15.35 35.86 22.91
CA GLU A 66 14.58 35.76 24.16
C GLU A 66 13.09 35.58 23.89
N VAL A 67 12.48 36.40 23.02
CA VAL A 67 11.07 36.24 22.61
C VAL A 67 10.88 34.93 21.84
N GLY A 68 11.84 34.55 21.01
CA GLY A 68 11.89 33.28 20.29
C GLY A 68 11.86 32.10 21.26
N ALA A 69 12.73 32.11 22.27
CA ALA A 69 12.75 31.12 23.33
C ALA A 69 11.47 31.17 24.18
N ALA A 70 10.98 32.34 24.56
CA ALA A 70 9.76 32.46 25.37
C ALA A 70 8.49 32.05 24.60
N THR A 71 8.46 32.19 23.28
CA THR A 71 7.28 31.85 22.46
C THR A 71 7.34 30.41 21.96
N HIS A 72 8.54 29.91 21.61
CA HIS A 72 8.72 28.55 21.08
C HIS A 72 9.09 27.51 22.15
N ASN A 73 9.64 27.90 23.32
CA ASN A 73 9.82 27.01 24.49
C ASN A 73 8.71 27.14 25.54
N ARG A 74 7.65 27.94 25.34
CA ARG A 74 6.42 27.85 26.16
C ARG A 74 5.59 26.63 25.76
N ALA A 75 6.18 25.46 25.88
CA ALA A 75 5.53 24.17 25.75
C ALA A 75 6.20 23.09 26.62
N SER A 76 6.78 23.45 27.78
CA SER A 76 7.44 22.45 28.63
C SER A 76 7.41 22.68 30.15
N SER A 77 6.44 23.43 30.69
CA SER A 77 6.32 23.60 32.16
C SER A 77 4.95 23.24 32.76
N SER A 78 4.13 22.47 32.07
CA SER A 78 2.91 21.89 32.66
C SER A 78 2.86 20.38 32.40
N ALA A 79 3.11 19.61 33.46
CA ALA A 79 2.74 18.21 33.53
C ALA A 79 1.22 18.08 33.25
N GLY A 80 0.88 17.44 32.13
CA GLY A 80 -0.50 17.19 31.76
C GLY A 80 -0.66 17.15 30.24
N SER A 81 -0.69 15.93 29.69
CA SER A 81 -1.33 15.54 28.42
C SER A 81 -1.65 16.70 27.45
N GLY A 82 -0.61 17.32 26.89
CA GLY A 82 -0.71 18.44 25.96
C GLY A 82 -0.50 17.94 24.54
N ARG A 83 -1.52 18.12 23.69
CA ARG A 83 -1.53 17.75 22.27
C ARG A 83 -0.27 18.29 21.58
N LEU A 84 0.61 17.37 21.18
CA LEU A 84 1.86 17.65 20.47
C LEU A 84 1.54 18.33 19.13
N GLN A 85 1.85 19.62 19.01
CA GLN A 85 1.72 20.36 17.76
C GLN A 85 3.06 20.30 17.00
N GLY A 86 3.24 19.20 16.28
CA GLY A 86 4.38 18.83 15.44
C GLY A 86 4.18 17.37 14.98
N PRO A 87 4.88 16.87 13.94
CA PRO A 87 4.84 15.44 13.62
C PRO A 87 5.28 14.69 14.88
N THR A 88 4.34 14.03 15.55
CA THR A 88 4.63 13.24 16.74
C THR A 88 5.67 12.21 16.36
N LEU A 89 6.72 12.06 17.18
CA LEU A 89 7.63 10.94 17.03
C LEU A 89 6.77 9.66 16.97
N PRO A 90 6.96 8.81 15.95
CA PRO A 90 6.15 7.61 15.81
C PRO A 90 6.22 6.81 17.12
N SER A 91 5.04 6.41 17.60
CA SER A 91 4.93 5.55 18.78
C SER A 91 5.73 4.26 18.56
N ALA A 92 6.09 3.56 19.63
CA ALA A 92 6.69 2.23 19.51
C ALA A 92 5.82 1.29 18.65
N ALA A 93 4.49 1.41 18.75
CA ALA A 93 3.53 0.70 17.91
C ALA A 93 3.57 1.14 16.44
N ASP A 94 3.81 2.43 16.18
CA ASP A 94 3.93 2.94 14.81
C ASP A 94 5.25 2.48 14.17
N LEU A 95 6.31 2.37 14.96
CA LEU A 95 7.60 1.84 14.51
C LEU A 95 7.52 0.34 14.19
N THR A 96 6.79 -0.45 14.98
CA THR A 96 6.55 -1.87 14.67
C THR A 96 5.70 -2.01 13.42
N LEU A 97 4.61 -1.24 13.32
CA LEU A 97 3.74 -1.23 12.14
C LEU A 97 4.49 -0.83 10.87
N ALA A 98 5.37 0.19 10.95
CA ALA A 98 6.18 0.62 9.81
C ALA A 98 7.19 -0.45 9.36
N ARG A 99 7.75 -1.24 10.29
CA ARG A 99 8.63 -2.37 9.96
C ARG A 99 7.86 -3.50 9.30
N GLU A 100 6.72 -3.89 9.87
CA GLU A 100 5.84 -4.92 9.32
C GLU A 100 5.34 -4.55 7.92
N ALA A 101 4.88 -3.31 7.73
CA ALA A 101 4.45 -2.81 6.42
C ALA A 101 5.60 -2.82 5.39
N ALA A 102 6.84 -2.49 5.81
CA ALA A 102 8.00 -2.58 4.92
C ALA A 102 8.33 -4.03 4.55
N ASP A 103 8.20 -4.98 5.47
CA ASP A 103 8.38 -6.41 5.22
C ASP A 103 7.31 -6.98 4.28
N GLU A 104 6.05 -6.61 4.50
CA GLU A 104 4.95 -6.94 3.59
C GLU A 104 5.20 -6.37 2.20
N HIS A 105 5.62 -5.11 2.08
CA HIS A 105 5.93 -4.51 0.79
C HIS A 105 7.10 -5.21 0.08
N ARG A 106 8.15 -5.58 0.82
CA ARG A 106 9.30 -6.34 0.26
C ARG A 106 8.91 -7.72 -0.24
N SER A 107 8.07 -8.43 0.51
CA SER A 107 7.57 -9.75 0.09
C SER A 107 6.64 -9.65 -1.12
N ALA A 108 5.74 -8.67 -1.13
CA ALA A 108 4.86 -8.39 -2.27
C ALA A 108 5.65 -7.99 -3.53
N GLU A 109 6.69 -7.17 -3.39
CA GLU A 109 7.58 -6.79 -4.50
C GLU A 109 8.32 -8.00 -5.07
N ARG A 110 8.84 -8.88 -4.21
CA ARG A 110 9.49 -10.12 -4.64
C ARG A 110 8.53 -11.00 -5.44
N ASP A 111 7.30 -11.15 -4.97
CA ASP A 111 6.29 -11.94 -5.68
C ASP A 111 5.85 -11.30 -6.98
N TYR A 112 5.73 -9.97 -7.02
CA TYR A 112 5.46 -9.23 -8.24
C TYR A 112 6.59 -9.40 -9.26
N GLN A 113 7.85 -9.28 -8.83
CA GLN A 113 9.02 -9.50 -9.68
C GLN A 113 9.06 -10.94 -10.21
N ARG A 114 8.77 -11.95 -9.38
CA ARG A 114 8.66 -13.35 -9.82
C ARG A 114 7.57 -13.54 -10.85
N LYS A 115 6.38 -12.96 -10.64
CA LYS A 115 5.25 -13.03 -11.59
C LYS A 115 5.59 -12.32 -12.91
N ARG A 116 6.25 -11.16 -12.81
CA ARG A 116 6.71 -10.40 -13.97
C ARG A 116 7.75 -11.18 -14.77
N GLY A 117 8.76 -11.75 -14.12
CA GLY A 117 9.76 -12.60 -14.78
C GLY A 117 9.13 -13.82 -15.44
N ARG A 118 8.17 -14.49 -14.79
CA ARG A 118 7.41 -15.59 -15.42
C ARG A 118 6.62 -15.14 -16.65
N LYS A 119 6.04 -13.93 -16.62
CA LYS A 119 5.32 -13.37 -17.77
C LYS A 119 6.28 -13.01 -18.90
N GLU A 120 7.40 -12.36 -18.60
CA GLU A 120 8.43 -12.00 -19.58
C GLU A 120 9.04 -13.25 -20.23
N VAL A 121 9.34 -14.29 -19.45
CA VAL A 121 9.79 -15.59 -19.99
C VAL A 121 8.72 -16.21 -20.87
N LYS A 122 7.45 -16.15 -20.46
CA LYS A 122 6.34 -16.67 -21.27
C LYS A 122 6.20 -15.91 -22.59
N GLU A 123 6.33 -14.58 -22.55
CA GLU A 123 6.25 -13.70 -23.73
C GLU A 123 7.42 -13.96 -24.68
N GLN A 124 8.65 -14.03 -24.17
CA GLN A 124 9.82 -14.43 -24.96
C GLN A 124 9.66 -15.83 -25.59
N LEU A 125 9.08 -16.78 -24.85
CA LEU A 125 8.79 -18.11 -25.35
C LEU A 125 7.73 -18.09 -26.45
N GLU A 126 6.69 -17.26 -26.31
CA GLU A 126 5.64 -17.06 -27.32
C GLU A 126 6.20 -16.36 -28.57
N ASP A 127 7.15 -15.43 -28.43
CA ASP A 127 7.84 -14.79 -29.54
C ASP A 127 8.76 -15.76 -30.31
N MET A 128 9.42 -16.69 -29.60
CA MET A 128 10.33 -17.67 -30.20
C MET A 128 9.61 -18.88 -30.83
N ILE A 129 8.53 -19.36 -30.21
CA ILE A 129 7.84 -20.61 -30.60
C ILE A 129 6.55 -20.33 -31.39
N GLY A 130 6.06 -19.10 -31.33
CA GLY A 130 4.76 -18.70 -31.85
C GLY A 130 3.62 -18.97 -30.86
N PRO A 131 2.39 -18.55 -31.21
CA PRO A 131 1.22 -18.73 -30.35
C PRO A 131 1.02 -20.21 -30.06
N LYS A 132 0.90 -20.57 -28.78
CA LYS A 132 0.59 -21.95 -28.38
C LYS A 132 -0.63 -22.45 -29.17
N PRO A 133 -0.64 -23.69 -29.68
CA PRO A 133 -1.78 -24.23 -30.42
C PRO A 133 -3.00 -24.28 -29.50
N VAL A 134 -3.89 -23.30 -29.63
CA VAL A 134 -5.11 -23.21 -28.82
C VAL A 134 -6.16 -24.11 -29.48
N GLY A 135 -6.23 -25.38 -29.06
CA GLY A 135 -7.15 -26.38 -29.64
C GLY A 135 -7.21 -27.70 -28.87
N ARG A 136 -7.96 -28.68 -29.41
CA ARG A 136 -8.09 -30.04 -28.84
C ARG A 136 -6.74 -30.76 -28.79
N GLU A 137 -5.91 -30.56 -29.80
CA GLU A 137 -4.56 -31.13 -29.87
C GLU A 137 -3.63 -30.54 -28.81
N GLY A 138 -3.63 -29.21 -28.64
CA GLY A 138 -2.87 -28.56 -27.55
C GLY A 138 -3.35 -28.95 -26.14
N MET A 139 -4.64 -29.26 -25.97
CA MET A 139 -5.15 -29.81 -24.70
C MET A 139 -4.69 -31.25 -24.44
N LEU A 140 -4.60 -32.08 -25.49
CA LEU A 140 -4.10 -33.46 -25.38
C LEU A 140 -2.59 -33.47 -25.13
N GLU A 141 -1.84 -32.61 -25.81
CA GLU A 141 -0.41 -32.43 -25.60
C GLU A 141 -0.11 -31.91 -24.19
N LYS A 142 -0.87 -30.92 -23.70
CA LYS A 142 -0.77 -30.45 -22.31
C LYS A 142 -1.06 -31.58 -21.31
N LYS A 143 -2.06 -32.42 -21.56
CA LYS A 143 -2.35 -33.60 -20.72
C LYS A 143 -1.22 -34.63 -20.78
N ARG A 144 -0.60 -34.82 -21.93
CA ARG A 144 0.54 -35.73 -22.10
C ARG A 144 1.76 -35.21 -21.34
N ALA A 145 2.12 -33.93 -21.51
CA ALA A 145 3.20 -33.29 -20.79
C ALA A 145 2.98 -33.31 -19.26
N GLN A 146 1.73 -33.13 -18.80
CA GLN A 146 1.40 -33.28 -17.39
C GLN A 146 1.61 -34.71 -16.89
N ARG A 147 1.14 -35.73 -17.64
CA ARG A 147 1.35 -37.14 -17.29
C ARG A 147 2.82 -37.52 -17.31
N GLU A 148 3.60 -37.01 -18.26
CA GLU A 148 5.05 -37.22 -18.34
C GLU A 148 5.76 -36.53 -17.17
N GLY A 149 5.37 -35.31 -16.79
CA GLY A 149 5.87 -34.63 -15.59
C GLY A 149 5.55 -35.39 -14.30
N ASP A 150 4.31 -35.87 -14.15
CA ASP A 150 3.89 -36.68 -13.00
C ASP A 150 4.64 -38.03 -12.98
N ARG A 151 4.91 -38.61 -14.15
CA ARG A 151 5.69 -39.85 -14.29
C ARG A 151 7.14 -39.62 -13.92
N VAL A 152 7.78 -38.58 -14.44
CA VAL A 152 9.16 -38.20 -14.11
C VAL A 152 9.29 -37.87 -12.63
N PHE A 153 8.30 -37.19 -12.02
CA PHE A 153 8.30 -36.92 -10.58
C PHE A 153 8.19 -38.21 -9.76
N ARG A 154 7.40 -39.18 -10.20
CA ARG A 154 7.31 -40.51 -9.54
C ARG A 154 8.56 -41.35 -9.74
N GLU A 155 9.15 -41.32 -10.94
CA GLU A 155 10.34 -42.11 -11.29
C GLU A 155 11.63 -41.52 -10.68
N ARG A 156 11.70 -40.19 -10.50
CA ARG A 156 12.84 -39.52 -9.85
C ARG A 156 12.98 -39.85 -8.36
N GLY A 157 11.92 -40.33 -7.72
CA GLY A 157 11.94 -40.72 -6.30
C GLY A 157 12.41 -39.60 -5.36
N ASP A 158 12.68 -39.97 -4.10
CA ASP A 158 13.16 -39.05 -3.06
C ASP A 158 14.63 -38.63 -3.24
N GLU A 159 15.30 -39.04 -4.33
CA GLU A 159 16.74 -38.82 -4.61
C GLU A 159 17.13 -37.34 -4.89
N GLY A 160 16.21 -36.40 -4.74
CA GLY A 160 16.48 -34.97 -4.89
C GLY A 160 15.77 -34.08 -3.85
N LEU A 161 15.19 -34.67 -2.82
CA LEU A 161 14.48 -33.94 -1.77
C LEU A 161 15.46 -33.61 -0.63
N GLU A 162 16.49 -32.82 -0.92
CA GLU A 162 17.37 -32.21 0.11
C GLU A 162 16.58 -31.12 0.84
N LEU A 163 15.62 -31.54 1.67
CA LEU A 163 15.00 -30.66 2.65
C LEU A 163 16.05 -30.38 3.72
N ASP A 164 16.24 -29.10 4.02
CA ASP A 164 17.07 -28.66 5.15
C ASP A 164 16.73 -29.49 6.39
N GLU A 165 17.74 -29.99 7.11
CA GLU A 165 17.57 -30.84 8.29
C GLU A 165 16.71 -30.14 9.36
N SER A 166 16.73 -28.80 9.36
CA SER A 166 15.83 -27.97 10.18
C SER A 166 14.36 -28.12 9.79
N THR A 167 14.03 -28.26 8.51
CA THR A 167 12.65 -28.46 8.04
C THR A 167 12.21 -29.91 8.23
N LEU A 168 13.13 -30.86 8.06
CA LEU A 168 12.87 -32.29 8.27
C LEU A 168 12.63 -32.62 9.74
N MET A 169 13.38 -31.99 10.66
CA MET A 169 13.29 -32.22 12.11
C MET A 169 12.30 -31.30 12.83
N GLY A 170 11.40 -30.61 12.11
CA GLY A 170 10.38 -29.76 12.74
C GLY A 170 10.96 -28.54 13.45
N GLY A 171 11.98 -27.92 12.86
CA GLY A 171 12.74 -26.81 13.40
C GLY A 171 11.92 -25.53 13.59
N GLY A 172 11.38 -25.38 14.80
CA GLY A 172 11.27 -24.09 15.46
C GLY A 172 9.89 -23.44 15.56
N SER A 173 8.82 -24.02 15.01
CA SER A 173 7.45 -23.56 15.31
C SER A 173 6.80 -24.47 16.33
N SER A 174 6.23 -23.90 17.39
CA SER A 174 5.51 -24.67 18.40
C SER A 174 4.38 -25.47 17.72
N PHE A 175 4.07 -26.69 18.20
CA PHE A 175 2.99 -27.52 17.65
C PHE A 175 1.66 -26.76 17.50
N LYS A 176 1.42 -25.77 18.37
CA LYS A 176 0.27 -24.86 18.30
C LYS A 176 0.31 -23.95 17.07
N ASP A 177 1.46 -23.40 16.73
CA ASP A 177 1.64 -22.57 15.54
C ASP A 177 1.46 -23.38 14.27
N GLU A 178 1.89 -24.64 14.28
CA GLU A 178 1.72 -25.54 13.14
C GLU A 178 0.26 -25.97 12.97
N LEU A 179 -0.45 -26.24 14.06
CA LEU A 179 -1.89 -26.49 14.03
C LEU A 179 -2.66 -25.25 13.52
N ALA A 180 -2.29 -24.05 13.99
CA ALA A 180 -2.86 -22.80 13.52
C ALA A 180 -2.58 -22.56 12.02
N ARG A 181 -1.37 -22.88 11.54
CA ARG A 181 -1.04 -22.82 10.10
C ARG A 181 -1.84 -23.82 9.29
N ARG A 182 -2.01 -25.05 9.79
CA ARG A 182 -2.80 -26.09 9.12
C ARG A 182 -4.27 -25.67 9.03
N ASP A 183 -4.83 -25.16 10.12
CA ASP A 183 -6.23 -24.76 10.18
C ASP A 183 -6.46 -23.48 9.35
N ALA A 184 -5.52 -22.53 9.34
CA ALA A 184 -5.57 -21.37 8.44
C ALA A 184 -5.45 -21.78 6.96
N ALA A 185 -4.61 -22.76 6.63
CA ALA A 185 -4.49 -23.28 5.27
C ALA A 185 -5.77 -24.01 4.83
N ARG A 186 -6.39 -24.80 5.73
CA ARG A 186 -7.69 -25.43 5.49
C ARG A 186 -8.80 -24.39 5.27
N ARG A 187 -8.88 -23.37 6.13
CA ARG A 187 -9.85 -22.27 5.97
C ARG A 187 -9.67 -21.54 4.65
N ARG A 188 -8.44 -21.20 4.26
CA ARG A 188 -8.16 -20.56 2.94
C ARG A 188 -8.56 -21.45 1.77
N PHE A 189 -8.35 -22.76 1.89
CA PHE A 189 -8.75 -23.71 0.85
C PHE A 189 -10.28 -23.85 0.76
N GLU A 190 -10.95 -23.92 1.91
CA GLU A 190 -12.41 -23.94 2.01
C GLU A 190 -12.99 -22.64 1.46
N GLU A 191 -12.51 -21.48 1.88
CA GLU A 191 -12.92 -20.17 1.35
C GLU A 191 -12.72 -20.06 -0.15
N LYS A 192 -11.58 -20.52 -0.69
CA LYS A 192 -11.33 -20.51 -2.14
C LYS A 192 -12.23 -21.49 -2.91
N ARG A 193 -12.64 -22.59 -2.28
CA ARG A 193 -13.52 -23.61 -2.87
C ARG A 193 -14.99 -23.21 -2.79
N HIS A 194 -15.39 -22.60 -1.69
CA HIS A 194 -16.77 -22.27 -1.35
C HIS A 194 -17.13 -20.85 -1.77
N GLY A 195 -16.26 -19.85 -1.62
CA GLY A 195 -16.52 -18.46 -2.00
C GLY A 195 -17.08 -18.29 -3.41
N PRO A 196 -16.39 -18.75 -4.48
CA PRO A 196 -16.90 -18.61 -5.85
C PRO A 196 -18.20 -19.40 -6.14
N ARG A 197 -18.52 -20.40 -5.30
CA ARG A 197 -19.76 -21.18 -5.42
C ARG A 197 -20.90 -20.51 -4.65
N GLU A 198 -20.61 -20.00 -3.46
CA GLU A 198 -21.54 -19.27 -2.60
C GLU A 198 -21.94 -17.94 -3.25
N ASP A 199 -20.99 -17.19 -3.82
CA ASP A 199 -21.25 -15.97 -4.58
C ASP A 199 -22.20 -16.24 -5.76
N ARG A 200 -21.94 -17.31 -6.53
CA ARG A 200 -22.81 -17.70 -7.66
C ARG A 200 -24.20 -18.13 -7.22
N VAL A 201 -24.32 -18.84 -6.09
CA VAL A 201 -25.62 -19.27 -5.55
C VAL A 201 -26.38 -18.07 -4.98
N ALA A 202 -25.70 -17.13 -4.34
CA ALA A 202 -26.29 -15.89 -3.85
C ALA A 202 -26.82 -15.04 -5.01
N GLU A 203 -26.01 -14.80 -6.05
CA GLU A 203 -26.46 -14.08 -7.25
C GLU A 203 -27.65 -14.76 -7.94
N ALA A 204 -27.66 -16.09 -8.01
CA ALA A 204 -28.77 -16.83 -8.61
C ALA A 204 -30.06 -16.71 -7.78
N ARG A 205 -29.96 -16.70 -6.45
CA ARG A 205 -31.10 -16.47 -5.54
C ARG A 205 -31.64 -15.05 -5.66
N GLU A 206 -30.77 -14.05 -5.68
CA GLU A 206 -31.17 -12.64 -5.86
C GLU A 206 -31.91 -12.43 -7.20
N ARG A 207 -31.43 -13.04 -8.29
CA ARG A 207 -32.12 -13.00 -9.58
C ARG A 207 -33.51 -13.68 -9.52
N ALA A 208 -33.61 -14.82 -8.84
CA ALA A 208 -34.89 -15.52 -8.69
C ALA A 208 -35.90 -14.71 -7.85
N ASP A 209 -35.45 -14.08 -6.78
CA ASP A 209 -36.31 -13.26 -5.92
C ASP A 209 -36.74 -11.97 -6.60
N ALA A 210 -35.86 -11.35 -7.41
CA ALA A 210 -36.23 -10.21 -8.25
C ALA A 210 -37.31 -10.55 -9.28
N LEU A 211 -37.28 -11.76 -9.86
CA LEU A 211 -38.33 -12.23 -10.77
C LEU A 211 -39.65 -12.48 -10.02
N ARG A 212 -39.61 -13.16 -8.87
CA ARG A 212 -40.80 -13.38 -8.02
C ARG A 212 -41.46 -12.07 -7.59
N GLN A 213 -40.67 -11.06 -7.26
CA GLN A 213 -41.20 -9.74 -6.89
C GLN A 213 -41.90 -9.05 -8.07
N LYS A 214 -41.32 -9.15 -9.28
CA LYS A 214 -41.94 -8.65 -10.50
C LYS A 214 -43.24 -9.38 -10.81
N ASP A 215 -43.25 -10.71 -10.72
CA ASP A 215 -44.44 -11.54 -10.97
C ASP A 215 -45.55 -11.28 -9.94
N ARG A 216 -45.17 -11.01 -8.68
CA ARG A 216 -46.13 -10.61 -7.65
C ARG A 216 -46.72 -9.23 -7.95
N ALA A 217 -45.89 -8.26 -8.32
CA ALA A 217 -46.36 -6.92 -8.68
C ALA A 217 -47.28 -6.94 -9.90
N THR A 218 -46.99 -7.78 -10.91
CA THR A 218 -47.86 -7.94 -12.08
C THR A 218 -49.16 -8.64 -11.72
N MET A 219 -49.14 -9.69 -10.90
CA MET A 219 -50.37 -10.32 -10.39
C MET A 219 -51.23 -9.34 -9.58
N ASP A 220 -50.62 -8.54 -8.70
CA ASP A 220 -51.33 -7.55 -7.90
C ASP A 220 -51.98 -6.48 -8.81
N MET A 221 -51.29 -6.04 -9.86
CA MET A 221 -51.85 -5.13 -10.88
C MET A 221 -53.03 -5.76 -11.62
N PHE A 222 -52.92 -7.03 -12.03
CA PHE A 222 -54.01 -7.75 -12.70
C PHE A 222 -55.21 -7.99 -11.79
N MET A 223 -54.98 -8.31 -10.52
CA MET A 223 -56.04 -8.44 -9.51
C MET A 223 -56.77 -7.10 -9.30
N GLN A 224 -56.05 -5.97 -9.27
CA GLN A 224 -56.66 -4.64 -9.17
C GLN A 224 -57.51 -4.30 -10.39
N MET A 225 -57.00 -4.56 -11.60
CA MET A 225 -57.78 -4.34 -12.83
C MET A 225 -59.01 -5.24 -12.92
N ALA A 226 -58.90 -6.51 -12.52
CA ALA A 226 -60.02 -7.44 -12.48
C ALA A 226 -61.08 -7.00 -11.46
N LYS A 227 -60.66 -6.57 -10.27
CA LYS A 227 -61.56 -6.03 -9.25
C LYS A 227 -62.29 -4.76 -9.71
N ALA A 228 -61.63 -3.89 -10.46
CA ALA A 228 -62.26 -2.68 -11.01
C ALA A 228 -63.23 -2.97 -12.18
N LYS A 229 -63.07 -4.09 -12.89
CA LYS A 229 -63.94 -4.48 -14.02
C LYS A 229 -65.11 -5.37 -13.63
N PHE A 230 -64.97 -6.18 -12.58
CA PHE A 230 -65.90 -7.25 -12.22
C PHE A 230 -66.39 -7.20 -10.77
N GLY A 231 -65.97 -6.20 -9.99
CA GLY A 231 -66.49 -5.89 -8.64
C GLY A 231 -67.22 -4.55 -8.65
#